data_AF-A0A3S4UPE0-F1
#
_entry.id   AF-A0A3S4UPE0-F1
#
_cell.length_a   1.000
_cell.length_b   1.000
_cell.length_c   1.000
_cell.angle_alpha   90.00
_cell.angle_beta   90.00
_cell.angle_gamma   90.00
#
_symmetry.space_group_name_H-M   'P 1'
#
loop_
_entity.id
_entity.type
_entity.pdbx_description
1 polymer ?
#
loop_
_entity_poly.entity_id
_entity_poly.type
_entity_poly.pdbx_seq_one_letter_code
_entity_poly.pdbx_strand_id
1 'polypeptide(L)'
;MFCFGYVKEKVLAQDVNGKLEYFDGDLAERDIRHCIDKYQTKCTDEDELIELNELANDLNHVDFGCEFEVDEWLADATGSFEELFGELSQRNFKELSPNFIWCVQAIIYATRLFEQEFKMTKENNGWISVEDRLPELDDDGTSESLLLYGSEVFSSHKFRFVGYFNGEEFLTSDSVEMKVTHWQTIPEPPKVD
;
A
#
# COMPACT_ATOMS: atom_id res chain seq x y z
N MET A 1 -18.27 -4.71 -8.22
CA MET A 1 -17.66 -4.01 -7.07
C MET A 1 -16.14 -4.10 -7.25
N PHE A 2 -15.51 -3.06 -7.77
CA PHE A 2 -14.05 -3.00 -7.88
C PHE A 2 -13.49 -2.64 -6.50
N CYS A 3 -12.91 -3.62 -5.80
CA CYS A 3 -12.25 -3.37 -4.52
C CYS A 3 -10.87 -2.78 -4.81
N PHE A 4 -10.69 -1.47 -4.65
CA PHE A 4 -9.41 -0.82 -4.92
C PHE A 4 -8.32 -1.15 -3.89
N GLY A 5 -8.70 -1.69 -2.72
CA GLY A 5 -7.75 -2.39 -1.83
C GLY A 5 -7.08 -3.55 -2.56
N TYR A 6 -7.86 -4.36 -3.28
CA TYR A 6 -7.35 -5.43 -4.14
C TYR A 6 -6.51 -4.90 -5.30
N VAL A 7 -6.84 -3.76 -5.91
CA VAL A 7 -6.02 -3.16 -6.98
C VAL A 7 -4.69 -2.62 -6.44
N LYS A 8 -4.69 -1.92 -5.30
CA LYS A 8 -3.47 -1.48 -4.61
C LYS A 8 -2.59 -2.67 -4.24
N GLU A 9 -3.18 -3.68 -3.61
CA GLU A 9 -2.47 -4.92 -3.26
C GLU A 9 -2.00 -5.66 -4.51
N LYS A 10 -2.76 -5.67 -5.61
CA LYS A 10 -2.36 -6.30 -6.88
C LYS A 10 -1.33 -5.51 -7.66
N VAL A 11 -1.29 -4.17 -7.59
CA VAL A 11 -0.23 -3.36 -8.20
C VAL A 11 1.06 -3.55 -7.41
N LEU A 12 0.98 -3.55 -6.07
CA LEU A 12 2.11 -3.90 -5.20
C LEU A 12 2.52 -5.39 -5.32
N ALA A 13 1.60 -6.29 -5.64
CA ALA A 13 1.85 -7.72 -5.82
C ALA A 13 2.00 -8.18 -7.28
N GLN A 14 1.93 -7.27 -8.25
CA GLN A 14 2.37 -7.44 -9.64
C GLN A 14 3.70 -6.73 -9.90
N ASP A 15 4.24 -6.05 -8.89
CA ASP A 15 5.67 -5.78 -8.72
C ASP A 15 6.43 -7.09 -8.43
N VAL A 16 6.26 -8.05 -9.32
CA VAL A 16 6.95 -9.33 -9.36
C VAL A 16 7.25 -9.59 -10.82
N ASN A 17 8.37 -9.03 -11.28
CA ASN A 17 9.33 -9.71 -12.16
C ASN A 17 10.50 -8.81 -12.61
N GLY A 18 10.57 -7.57 -12.13
CA GLY A 18 11.80 -6.79 -12.18
C GLY A 18 11.66 -5.65 -11.21
N LYS A 19 12.49 -5.63 -10.17
CA LYS A 19 12.74 -4.41 -9.41
C LYS A 19 13.00 -3.31 -10.44
N LEU A 20 12.08 -2.35 -10.58
CA LEU A 20 12.26 -1.12 -11.38
C LEU A 20 13.18 -0.18 -10.61
N GLU A 21 14.33 -0.75 -10.28
CA GLU A 21 15.45 -0.16 -9.61
C GLU A 21 16.35 0.41 -10.69
N TYR A 22 16.63 1.70 -10.62
CA TYR A 22 17.69 2.31 -11.41
C TYR A 22 18.86 2.58 -10.48
N PHE A 23 20.07 2.44 -11.01
CA PHE A 23 21.26 2.86 -10.31
C PHE A 23 21.27 4.38 -10.20
N ASP A 24 21.32 4.89 -8.97
CA ASP A 24 21.38 6.32 -8.69
C ASP A 24 22.85 6.74 -8.45
N GLY A 25 23.48 7.21 -9.52
CA GLY A 25 24.86 7.69 -9.52
C GLY A 25 25.11 8.87 -8.60
N ASP A 26 24.16 9.82 -8.55
CA ASP A 26 24.27 11.01 -7.71
C ASP A 26 24.22 10.63 -6.22
N LEU A 27 23.37 9.65 -5.87
CA LEU A 27 23.32 9.08 -4.53
C LEU A 27 24.63 8.37 -4.16
N ALA A 28 25.17 7.56 -5.08
CA ALA A 28 26.42 6.85 -4.88
C ALA A 28 27.58 7.82 -4.64
N GLU A 29 27.73 8.84 -5.51
CA GLU A 29 28.76 9.86 -5.37
C GLU A 29 28.67 10.58 -4.03
N ARG A 30 27.47 11.05 -3.68
CA ARG A 30 27.24 11.78 -2.44
C ARG A 30 27.64 10.97 -1.21
N ASP A 31 27.18 9.73 -1.14
CA ASP A 31 27.35 8.91 0.06
C ASP A 31 28.79 8.37 0.19
N ILE A 32 29.46 8.03 -0.91
CA ILE A 32 30.89 7.65 -0.91
C ILE A 32 31.75 8.83 -0.47
N ARG A 33 31.56 10.02 -1.07
CA ARG A 33 32.31 11.23 -0.70
C ARG A 33 32.05 11.61 0.77
N HIS A 34 30.82 11.48 1.24
CA HIS A 34 30.49 11.75 2.64
C HIS A 34 31.21 10.80 3.60
N CYS A 35 31.32 9.51 3.26
CA CYS A 35 32.07 8.55 4.08
C CYS A 35 33.57 8.90 4.15
N ILE A 36 34.19 9.23 3.01
CA ILE A 36 35.59 9.65 2.96
C ILE A 36 35.81 10.90 3.82
N ASP A 37 35.03 11.96 3.64
CA ASP A 37 35.16 13.22 4.41
C ASP A 37 34.97 12.98 5.92
N LYS A 38 33.96 12.17 6.28
CA LYS A 38 33.69 11.79 7.66
C LYS A 38 34.83 10.98 8.29
N TYR A 39 35.54 10.17 7.52
CA TYR A 39 36.69 9.41 8.01
C TYR A 39 37.93 10.30 8.09
N GLN A 40 38.22 11.10 7.06
CA GLN A 40 39.34 12.06 7.05
C GLN A 40 39.29 13.02 8.24
N THR A 41 38.10 13.47 8.64
CA THR A 41 37.93 14.36 9.79
C THR A 41 38.18 13.69 11.14
N LYS A 42 38.20 12.36 11.20
CA LYS A 42 38.32 11.57 12.44
C LYS A 42 39.59 10.75 12.53
N CYS A 43 40.21 10.42 11.39
CA CYS A 43 41.42 9.64 11.34
C CYS A 43 42.59 10.45 11.89
N THR A 44 43.39 9.81 12.74
CA THR A 44 44.58 10.39 13.36
C THR A 44 45.87 9.74 12.86
N ASP A 45 45.76 8.69 12.04
CA ASP A 45 46.88 7.98 11.45
C ASP A 45 47.27 8.65 10.12
N GLU A 46 48.51 9.11 10.02
CA GLU A 46 49.00 9.83 8.84
C GLU A 46 49.16 8.91 7.63
N ASP A 47 49.51 7.63 7.83
CA ASP A 47 49.72 6.68 6.75
C ASP A 47 48.35 6.27 6.15
N GLU A 48 47.35 5.99 7.00
CA GLU A 48 45.97 5.74 6.54
C GLU A 48 45.37 6.96 5.82
N LEU A 49 45.67 8.18 6.28
CA LEU A 49 45.23 9.40 5.60
C LEU A 49 45.86 9.57 4.22
N ILE A 50 47.13 9.19 4.03
CA ILE A 50 47.79 9.22 2.72
C ILE A 50 47.10 8.26 1.76
N GLU A 51 46.91 7.00 2.18
CA GLU A 51 46.25 5.97 1.37
C GLU A 51 44.80 6.37 1.03
N LEU A 52 44.04 6.90 2.00
CA LEU A 52 42.69 7.37 1.77
C LEU A 52 42.62 8.56 0.80
N ASN A 53 43.61 9.45 0.82
CA ASN A 53 43.67 10.59 -0.10
C ASN A 53 44.01 10.16 -1.53
N GLU A 54 44.86 9.13 -1.71
CA GLU A 54 45.11 8.52 -3.01
C GLU A 54 43.82 7.90 -3.56
N LEU A 55 43.12 7.12 -2.74
CA LEU A 55 41.83 6.53 -3.10
C LEU A 55 40.77 7.60 -3.44
N ALA A 56 40.72 8.70 -2.67
CA ALA A 56 39.80 9.81 -2.93
C ALA A 56 40.14 10.58 -4.22
N ASN A 57 41.41 10.60 -4.64
CA ASN A 57 41.81 11.15 -5.93
C ASN A 57 41.35 10.25 -7.07
N ASP A 58 41.51 8.94 -6.93
CA ASP A 58 41.07 7.94 -7.92
C ASP A 58 39.56 8.01 -8.15
N LEU A 59 38.78 8.29 -7.10
CA LEU A 59 37.32 8.49 -7.20
C LEU A 59 36.90 9.57 -8.22
N ASN A 60 37.76 10.56 -8.48
CA ASN A 60 37.45 11.62 -9.46
C ASN A 60 37.51 11.13 -10.92
N HIS A 61 37.96 9.89 -11.15
CA HIS A 61 38.02 9.25 -12.45
C HIS A 61 36.91 8.23 -12.69
N VAL A 62 36.06 7.98 -11.69
CA VAL A 62 34.93 7.03 -11.77
C VAL A 62 33.73 7.69 -12.46
N ASP A 63 33.16 7.03 -13.47
CA ASP A 63 31.89 7.45 -14.05
C ASP A 63 30.71 6.99 -13.18
N PHE A 64 30.18 7.90 -12.36
CA PHE A 64 28.98 7.65 -11.54
C PHE A 64 27.71 7.44 -12.38
N GLY A 65 27.73 7.62 -13.70
CA GLY A 65 26.65 7.17 -14.58
C GLY A 65 26.64 5.65 -14.82
N CYS A 66 27.71 4.95 -14.45
CA CYS A 66 27.94 3.54 -14.74
C CYS A 66 28.00 2.70 -13.45
N GLU A 67 26.95 1.91 -13.18
CA GLU A 67 26.88 1.00 -12.00
C GLU A 67 28.12 0.11 -11.89
N PHE A 68 28.58 -0.44 -13.01
CA PHE A 68 29.74 -1.33 -13.04
C PHE A 68 31.04 -0.65 -12.59
N GLU A 69 31.30 0.60 -13.00
CA GLU A 69 32.53 1.30 -12.60
C GLU A 69 32.51 1.67 -11.11
N VAL A 70 31.33 2.04 -10.59
CA VAL A 70 31.17 2.32 -9.15
C VAL A 70 31.32 1.05 -8.31
N ASP A 71 30.74 -0.07 -8.76
CA ASP A 71 30.87 -1.38 -8.10
C ASP A 71 32.33 -1.88 -8.11
N GLU A 72 33.02 -1.74 -9.24
CA GLU A 72 34.44 -2.11 -9.38
C GLU A 72 35.32 -1.29 -8.44
N TRP A 73 35.14 0.04 -8.43
CA TRP A 73 35.88 0.92 -7.54
C TRP A 73 35.59 0.61 -6.06
N LEU A 74 34.32 0.40 -5.67
CA LEU A 74 33.95 0.06 -4.30
C LEU A 74 34.53 -1.28 -3.84
N ALA A 75 34.61 -2.26 -4.73
CA ALA A 75 35.20 -3.56 -4.41
C ALA A 75 36.69 -3.43 -4.09
N ASP A 76 37.44 -2.66 -4.90
CA ASP A 76 38.86 -2.40 -4.68
C ASP A 76 39.09 -1.58 -3.40
N ALA A 77 38.30 -0.50 -3.22
CA ALA A 77 38.32 0.34 -2.04
C ALA A 77 38.02 -0.43 -0.74
N THR A 78 37.09 -1.39 -0.78
CA THR A 78 36.76 -2.25 0.38
C THR A 78 37.93 -3.19 0.73
N GLY A 79 38.75 -3.58 -0.24
CA GLY A 79 39.97 -4.35 0.01
C GLY A 79 40.99 -3.59 0.85
N SER A 80 41.11 -2.27 0.64
CA SER A 80 42.03 -1.40 1.37
C SER A 80 41.42 -0.83 2.67
N PHE A 81 40.11 -0.58 2.68
CA PHE A 81 39.39 0.06 3.80
C PHE A 81 38.07 -0.66 4.12
N GLU A 82 38.14 -1.92 4.55
CA GLU A 82 36.96 -2.75 4.86
C GLU A 82 36.05 -2.11 5.91
N GLU A 83 36.61 -1.52 6.97
CA GLU A 83 35.83 -0.88 8.02
C GLU A 83 35.05 0.36 7.55
N LEU A 84 35.51 1.02 6.47
CA LEU A 84 34.89 2.23 5.94
C LEU A 84 33.87 1.91 4.85
N PHE A 85 34.22 1.03 3.92
CA PHE A 85 33.40 0.74 2.74
C PHE A 85 32.63 -0.57 2.82
N GLY A 86 32.86 -1.43 3.82
CA GLY A 86 32.16 -2.70 3.97
C GLY A 86 30.63 -2.55 4.10
N GLU A 87 30.15 -1.49 4.76
CA GLU A 87 28.71 -1.18 4.80
C GLU A 87 28.21 -0.53 3.51
N LEU A 88 29.04 0.27 2.85
CA LEU A 88 28.69 0.93 1.58
C LEU A 88 28.62 -0.04 0.41
N SER A 89 29.52 -1.02 0.33
CA SER A 89 29.52 -2.08 -0.69
C SER A 89 28.33 -3.02 -0.56
N GLN A 90 27.76 -3.14 0.64
CA GLN A 90 26.49 -3.85 0.86
C GLN A 90 25.27 -3.01 0.48
N ARG A 91 25.45 -1.68 0.32
CA ARG A 91 24.38 -0.79 -0.06
C ARG A 91 24.19 -0.88 -1.57
N ASN A 92 23.02 -1.36 -1.96
CA ASN A 92 22.60 -1.36 -3.34
C ASN A 92 22.06 0.05 -3.66
N PHE A 93 22.78 0.86 -4.44
CA PHE A 93 22.40 2.24 -4.84
C PHE A 93 21.22 2.28 -5.83
N LYS A 94 20.30 1.35 -5.64
CA LYS A 94 19.14 1.12 -6.48
C LYS A 94 17.95 1.81 -5.86
N GLU A 95 17.44 2.83 -6.54
CA GLU A 95 16.22 3.54 -6.14
C GLU A 95 15.05 3.22 -7.09
N LEU A 96 13.82 3.38 -6.62
CA LEU A 96 12.64 3.24 -7.47
C LEU A 96 12.60 4.39 -8.47
N SER A 97 12.42 4.07 -9.76
CA SER A 97 12.39 5.12 -10.80
C SER A 97 11.40 6.25 -10.45
N PRO A 98 11.74 7.52 -10.74
CA PRO A 98 10.84 8.64 -10.50
C PRO A 98 9.47 8.44 -11.17
N ASN A 99 9.43 7.84 -12.36
CA ASN A 99 8.19 7.50 -13.06
C ASN A 99 7.32 6.52 -12.25
N PHE A 100 7.93 5.53 -11.59
CA PHE A 100 7.20 4.61 -10.73
C PHE A 100 6.68 5.30 -9.46
N ILE A 101 7.48 6.17 -8.84
CA ILE A 101 7.05 7.00 -7.71
C ILE A 101 5.85 7.86 -8.10
N TRP A 102 5.90 8.50 -9.28
CA TRP A 102 4.80 9.28 -9.84
C TRP A 102 3.55 8.43 -10.09
N CYS A 103 3.67 7.22 -10.64
CA CYS A 103 2.55 6.30 -10.81
C CYS A 103 1.89 5.94 -9.48
N VAL A 104 2.68 5.64 -8.44
CA VAL A 104 2.18 5.35 -7.10
C VAL A 104 1.47 6.58 -6.51
N GLN A 105 2.08 7.76 -6.60
CA GLN A 105 1.50 9.01 -6.13
C GLN A 105 0.20 9.36 -6.86
N ALA A 106 0.14 9.17 -8.17
CA ALA A 106 -1.05 9.40 -9.01
C ALA A 106 -2.19 8.45 -8.63
N ILE A 107 -1.90 7.17 -8.38
CA ILE A 107 -2.91 6.20 -7.89
C ILE A 107 -3.43 6.62 -6.52
N ILE A 108 -2.56 7.00 -5.58
CA ILE A 108 -2.96 7.46 -4.25
C ILE A 108 -3.82 8.72 -4.35
N TYR A 109 -3.41 9.68 -5.19
CA TYR A 109 -4.14 10.92 -5.41
C TYR A 109 -5.52 10.66 -6.04
N ALA A 110 -5.59 9.86 -7.10
CA ALA A 110 -6.84 9.46 -7.73
C ALA A 110 -7.75 8.72 -6.75
N THR A 111 -7.21 7.84 -5.89
CA THR A 111 -7.97 7.16 -4.84
C THR A 111 -8.55 8.16 -3.85
N ARG A 112 -7.76 9.14 -3.40
CA ARG A 112 -8.23 10.20 -2.49
C ARG A 112 -9.25 11.12 -3.13
N LEU A 113 -9.08 11.48 -4.40
CA LEU A 113 -10.05 12.27 -5.16
C LEU A 113 -11.35 11.48 -5.33
N PHE A 114 -11.29 10.19 -5.68
CA PHE A 114 -12.47 9.34 -5.72
C PHE A 114 -13.12 9.21 -4.34
N GLU A 115 -12.39 9.03 -3.26
CA GLU A 115 -12.95 9.02 -1.90
C GLU A 115 -13.51 10.38 -1.46
N GLN A 116 -13.04 11.49 -2.05
CA GLN A 116 -13.54 12.84 -1.79
C GLN A 116 -14.75 13.20 -2.66
N GLU A 117 -14.74 12.84 -3.94
CA GLU A 117 -15.86 13.00 -4.88
C GLU A 117 -16.98 11.99 -4.59
N PHE A 118 -16.63 10.77 -4.21
CA PHE A 118 -17.51 9.72 -3.67
C PHE A 118 -17.34 9.57 -2.16
N LYS A 119 -17.14 10.69 -1.45
CA LYS A 119 -17.36 10.73 0.00
C LYS A 119 -18.79 10.30 0.20
N MET A 120 -18.98 8.99 0.43
CA MET A 120 -20.22 8.25 0.21
C MET A 120 -21.40 9.16 0.37
N THR A 121 -21.98 9.59 -0.76
CA THR A 121 -23.33 10.12 -0.74
C THR A 121 -24.11 9.10 0.06
N LYS A 122 -24.79 9.57 1.10
CA LYS A 122 -25.57 8.81 2.08
C LYS A 122 -26.69 7.94 1.44
N GLU A 123 -26.71 7.85 0.12
CA GLU A 123 -27.54 6.96 -0.69
C GLU A 123 -26.74 5.67 -0.97
N ASN A 124 -26.75 4.78 0.02
CA ASN A 124 -26.05 3.51 0.01
C ASN A 124 -26.72 2.51 -0.95
N ASN A 125 -26.86 2.81 -2.25
CA ASN A 125 -27.53 1.95 -3.26
C ASN A 125 -28.91 1.40 -2.81
N GLY A 126 -29.69 2.18 -2.04
CA GLY A 126 -30.98 1.77 -1.50
C GLY A 126 -30.95 1.01 -0.15
N TRP A 127 -29.76 0.76 0.41
CA TRP A 127 -29.62 0.20 1.76
C TRP A 127 -29.88 1.26 2.85
N ILE A 128 -30.76 0.93 3.78
CA ILE A 128 -31.16 1.75 4.91
C ILE A 128 -30.50 1.18 6.17
N SER A 129 -29.80 2.03 6.94
CA SER A 129 -29.25 1.62 8.24
C SER A 129 -30.40 1.39 9.24
N VAL A 130 -30.28 0.34 10.07
CA VAL A 130 -31.23 0.11 11.17
C VAL A 130 -31.21 1.24 12.21
N GLU A 131 -30.11 2.00 12.28
CA GLU A 131 -29.98 3.20 13.12
C GLU A 131 -30.70 4.42 12.51
N ASP A 132 -30.86 4.46 11.19
CA ASP A 132 -31.57 5.54 10.50
C ASP A 132 -33.09 5.32 10.56
N ARG A 133 -33.56 4.10 10.22
CA ARG A 133 -34.98 3.72 10.29
C ARG A 133 -35.16 2.20 10.28
N LEU A 134 -36.14 1.70 11.03
CA LEU A 134 -36.60 0.31 10.95
C LEU A 134 -37.61 0.12 9.79
N PRO A 135 -37.79 -1.12 9.29
CA PRO A 135 -38.80 -1.41 8.29
C PRO A 135 -40.21 -1.07 8.76
N GLU A 136 -41.09 -0.76 7.81
CA GLU A 136 -42.52 -0.60 8.08
C GLU A 136 -43.15 -1.97 8.34
N LEU A 137 -44.14 -1.99 9.24
CA LEU A 137 -44.87 -3.19 9.61
C LEU A 137 -46.25 -3.18 8.95
N ASP A 138 -46.67 -4.33 8.46
CA ASP A 138 -48.00 -4.59 7.93
C ASP A 138 -49.00 -4.82 9.08
N ASP A 139 -50.28 -5.03 8.72
CA ASP A 139 -51.39 -5.23 9.68
C ASP A 139 -51.18 -6.44 10.62
N ASP A 140 -50.31 -7.38 10.23
CA ASP A 140 -49.95 -8.56 11.04
C ASP A 140 -48.82 -8.29 12.05
N GLY A 141 -48.28 -7.08 12.09
CA GLY A 141 -47.18 -6.68 12.97
C GLY A 141 -45.80 -7.09 12.46
N THR A 142 -45.66 -7.55 11.22
CA THR A 142 -44.38 -7.91 10.60
C THR A 142 -44.13 -7.09 9.35
N SER A 143 -42.87 -6.92 8.95
CA SER A 143 -42.53 -6.32 7.67
C SER A 143 -42.71 -7.34 6.55
N GLU A 144 -42.77 -6.84 5.31
CA GLU A 144 -42.52 -7.68 4.13
C GLU A 144 -41.15 -8.38 4.21
N SER A 145 -40.90 -9.32 3.29
CA SER A 145 -39.57 -9.91 3.12
C SER A 145 -38.58 -8.89 2.59
N LEU A 146 -37.42 -8.80 3.24
CA LEU A 146 -36.37 -7.83 2.99
C LEU A 146 -35.07 -8.52 2.62
N LEU A 147 -34.23 -7.80 1.89
CA LEU A 147 -32.83 -8.15 1.74
C LEU A 147 -32.04 -7.47 2.89
N LEU A 148 -31.37 -8.27 3.70
CA LEU A 148 -30.68 -7.86 4.92
C LEU A 148 -29.16 -7.95 4.75
N TYR A 149 -28.44 -7.09 5.47
CA TYR A 149 -26.97 -7.10 5.54
C TYR A 149 -26.51 -7.06 6.99
N GLY A 150 -25.79 -8.09 7.39
CA GLY A 150 -25.39 -8.31 8.77
C GLY A 150 -24.45 -9.49 8.91
N SER A 151 -24.26 -9.95 10.13
CA SER A 151 -23.47 -11.13 10.45
C SER A 151 -24.20 -11.98 11.49
N GLU A 152 -23.86 -13.26 11.60
CA GLU A 152 -24.24 -14.06 12.78
C GLU A 152 -23.64 -13.42 14.04
N VAL A 153 -24.32 -13.56 15.19
CA VAL A 153 -23.86 -12.96 16.46
C VAL A 153 -22.44 -13.41 16.84
N PHE A 154 -22.05 -14.64 16.49
CA PHE A 154 -20.74 -15.22 16.81
C PHE A 154 -19.69 -15.04 15.70
N SER A 155 -20.02 -14.33 14.61
CA SER A 155 -19.14 -14.13 13.46
C SER A 155 -18.95 -12.64 13.14
N SER A 156 -17.73 -12.27 12.76
CA SER A 156 -17.44 -10.95 12.22
C SER A 156 -17.65 -10.87 10.70
N HIS A 157 -17.94 -12.00 10.05
CA HIS A 157 -18.14 -12.06 8.61
C HIS A 157 -19.54 -11.55 8.25
N LYS A 158 -19.61 -10.50 7.43
CA LYS A 158 -20.88 -9.92 6.99
C LYS A 158 -21.28 -10.47 5.64
N PHE A 159 -22.56 -10.80 5.50
CA PHE A 159 -23.13 -11.33 4.26
C PHE A 159 -24.56 -10.82 4.06
N ARG A 160 -25.12 -11.13 2.89
CA ARG A 160 -26.48 -10.73 2.48
C ARG A 160 -27.39 -11.94 2.56
N PHE A 161 -28.58 -11.75 3.11
CA PHE A 161 -29.56 -12.81 3.32
C PHE A 161 -30.99 -12.24 3.32
N VAL A 162 -31.99 -13.10 3.18
CA VAL A 162 -33.41 -12.69 3.19
C VAL A 162 -34.00 -12.96 4.57
N GLY A 163 -34.82 -12.02 5.05
CA GLY A 163 -35.53 -12.14 6.32
C GLY A 163 -36.63 -11.08 6.44
N TYR A 164 -37.19 -10.93 7.63
CA TYR A 164 -38.22 -9.93 7.92
C TYR A 164 -38.04 -9.38 9.34
N PHE A 165 -38.70 -8.28 9.65
CA PHE A 165 -38.69 -7.65 10.96
C PHE A 165 -40.07 -7.82 11.63
N ASN A 166 -40.11 -8.26 12.88
CA ASN A 166 -41.37 -8.52 13.61
C ASN A 166 -41.76 -7.39 14.59
N GLY A 167 -41.10 -6.23 14.49
CA GLY A 167 -41.25 -5.11 15.43
C GLY A 167 -40.26 -5.10 16.59
N GLU A 168 -39.61 -6.24 16.89
CA GLU A 168 -38.62 -6.37 17.96
C GLU A 168 -37.24 -6.76 17.43
N GLU A 169 -37.20 -7.75 16.54
CA GLU A 169 -35.97 -8.33 16.00
C GLU A 169 -36.09 -8.72 14.52
N PHE A 170 -34.93 -8.92 13.88
CA PHE A 170 -34.86 -9.44 12.52
C PHE A 170 -34.78 -10.96 12.55
N LEU A 171 -35.73 -11.59 11.87
CA LEU A 171 -35.86 -13.04 11.79
C LEU A 171 -35.50 -13.54 10.39
N THR A 172 -34.89 -14.72 10.33
CA THR A 172 -34.60 -15.43 9.08
C THR A 172 -35.19 -16.84 9.12
N SER A 173 -35.32 -17.49 7.97
CA SER A 173 -35.82 -18.87 7.89
C SER A 173 -34.94 -19.86 8.64
N ASP A 174 -33.65 -19.56 8.75
CA ASP A 174 -32.70 -20.35 9.50
C ASP A 174 -32.71 -19.80 10.94
N SER A 175 -32.92 -20.65 11.94
CA SER A 175 -33.07 -20.26 13.35
C SER A 175 -31.77 -19.76 14.01
N VAL A 176 -30.92 -19.08 13.24
CA VAL A 176 -29.65 -18.52 13.65
C VAL A 176 -29.85 -17.03 13.95
N GLU A 177 -29.38 -16.60 15.12
CA GLU A 177 -29.47 -15.21 15.55
C GLU A 177 -28.53 -14.33 14.71
N MET A 178 -29.10 -13.27 14.14
CA MET A 178 -28.41 -12.38 13.20
C MET A 178 -28.30 -10.95 13.75
N LYS A 179 -27.11 -10.37 13.67
CA LYS A 179 -26.87 -8.95 13.90
C LYS A 179 -27.00 -8.18 12.58
N VAL A 180 -28.21 -7.72 12.29
CA VAL A 180 -28.52 -6.90 11.11
C VAL A 180 -28.05 -5.46 11.30
N THR A 181 -27.43 -4.90 10.27
CA THR A 181 -26.97 -3.50 10.27
C THR A 181 -27.68 -2.65 9.23
N HIS A 182 -28.08 -3.24 8.10
CA HIS A 182 -28.77 -2.54 7.02
C HIS A 182 -29.81 -3.45 6.38
N TRP A 183 -30.84 -2.83 5.79
CA TRP A 183 -31.92 -3.52 5.07
C TRP A 183 -32.29 -2.77 3.78
N GLN A 184 -32.93 -3.46 2.85
CA GLN A 184 -33.59 -2.88 1.67
C GLN A 184 -34.78 -3.75 1.26
N THR A 185 -35.73 -3.19 0.51
CA THR A 185 -36.82 -3.96 -0.11
C THR A 185 -36.27 -4.93 -1.15
N ILE A 186 -36.95 -6.06 -1.36
CA ILE A 186 -36.55 -7.00 -2.40
C ILE A 186 -36.83 -6.37 -3.77
N PRO A 187 -35.88 -6.35 -4.72
CA PRO A 187 -36.12 -5.82 -6.06
C PRO A 187 -37.28 -6.52 -6.75
N GLU A 188 -38.10 -5.77 -7.48
CA GLU A 188 -39.16 -6.34 -8.31
C GLU A 188 -38.58 -7.36 -9.31
N PRO A 189 -39.31 -8.46 -9.58
CA PRO A 189 -38.90 -9.38 -10.63
C PRO A 189 -38.86 -8.67 -12.00
N PRO A 190 -38.05 -9.15 -12.95
CA PRO A 190 -38.01 -8.58 -14.29
C PRO A 190 -39.40 -8.57 -14.92
N LYS A 191 -39.78 -7.47 -15.58
CA LYS A 191 -41.01 -7.41 -16.37
C LYS A 191 -40.85 -8.38 -17.54
N VAL A 192 -41.85 -9.23 -17.74
CA VAL A 192 -41.92 -10.13 -18.90
C VAL A 192 -42.50 -9.30 -20.05
N ASP A 193 -41.71 -9.08 -21.10
CA ASP A 193 -42.19 -8.52 -22.37
C ASP A 193 -43.01 -9.56 -23.15
#